data_AF-H1UV43-F1
#
_entry.id   AF-H1UV43-F1
#
_cell.length_a   1.000
_cell.length_b   1.000
_cell.length_c   1.000
_cell.angle_alpha   90.00
_cell.angle_beta   90.00
_cell.angle_gamma   90.00
#
_symmetry.space_group_name_H-M   'P 1'
#
loop_
_entity.id
_entity.type
_entity.pdbx_description
1 polymer ?
#
loop_
_entity_poly.entity_id
_entity_poly.type
_entity_poly.pdbx_seq_one_letter_code
_entity_poly.pdbx_strand_id
1 'polypeptide(L)'
;MDYEKSLTDKVVEKTFMGLTKKKYQERVAPGAQVATLIGNMYCGSVWGGVASLLSYVDAATLSGKRVGVFSYGSGLAASFLSLRINGDVSPIAKALDIPARLEARRKLAPEAYEAMCDLRHQAHLQKDYKPKGDPSTIVSGTYYLENVNDKFQRTYSVKA
;
A
#
# COMPACT_ATOMS: atom_id res chain seq x y z
N MET A 1 9.35 23.91 -25.55
CA MET A 1 10.03 23.67 -24.25
C MET A 1 10.78 22.37 -24.39
N ASP A 2 12.02 22.29 -23.94
CA ASP A 2 12.77 21.04 -23.89
C ASP A 2 12.20 20.09 -22.81
N TYR A 3 12.55 18.81 -22.87
CA TYR A 3 12.00 17.79 -21.99
C TYR A 3 12.36 18.02 -20.52
N GLU A 4 13.62 18.33 -20.20
CA GLU A 4 14.09 18.49 -18.81
C GLU A 4 13.38 19.65 -18.12
N LYS A 5 13.26 20.79 -18.81
CA LYS A 5 12.51 21.94 -18.32
C LYS A 5 11.04 21.62 -18.08
N SER A 6 10.46 20.72 -18.88
CA SER A 6 9.05 20.31 -18.72
C SER A 6 8.79 19.52 -17.43
N LEU A 7 9.80 18.89 -16.83
CA LEU A 7 9.64 18.07 -15.62
C LEU A 7 9.34 18.90 -14.37
N THR A 8 9.75 20.17 -14.35
CA THR A 8 9.61 21.07 -13.19
C THR A 8 8.74 22.29 -13.48
N ASP A 9 8.25 22.46 -14.72
CA ASP A 9 7.48 23.64 -15.11
C ASP A 9 6.05 23.62 -14.52
N LYS A 10 5.75 24.63 -13.69
CA LYS A 10 4.46 24.75 -12.99
C LYS A 10 3.28 25.09 -13.89
N VAL A 11 3.52 25.74 -15.04
CA VAL A 11 2.46 26.03 -16.01
C VAL A 11 2.07 24.75 -16.73
N VAL A 12 3.04 23.92 -17.11
CA VAL A 12 2.81 22.59 -17.68
C VAL A 12 2.05 21.70 -16.69
N GLU A 13 2.53 21.58 -15.44
CA GLU A 13 1.86 20.81 -14.37
C GLU A 13 0.39 21.23 -14.22
N LYS A 14 0.13 22.52 -13.99
CA LYS A 14 -1.23 23.04 -13.78
C LYS A 14 -2.14 22.82 -14.98
N THR A 15 -1.63 23.03 -16.20
CA THR A 15 -2.39 22.85 -17.43
C THR A 15 -2.83 21.40 -17.59
N PHE A 16 -1.90 20.45 -17.48
CA PHE A 16 -2.22 19.04 -17.66
C PHE A 16 -3.06 18.48 -16.52
N MET A 17 -2.85 18.90 -15.27
CA MET A 17 -3.75 18.55 -14.15
C MET A 17 -5.20 18.96 -14.43
N GLY A 18 -5.42 20.16 -14.99
CA GLY A 18 -6.75 20.62 -15.41
C GLY A 18 -7.34 19.74 -16.51
N LEU A 19 -6.58 19.50 -17.57
CA LEU A 19 -7.01 18.70 -18.72
C LEU A 19 -7.29 17.23 -18.37
N THR A 20 -6.54 16.65 -17.44
CA THR A 20 -6.69 15.23 -17.06
C THR A 20 -7.60 15.01 -15.87
N LYS A 21 -8.12 16.05 -15.22
CA LYS A 21 -8.91 15.94 -13.97
C LYS A 21 -10.01 14.88 -14.05
N LYS A 22 -10.86 14.94 -15.08
CA LYS A 22 -11.95 13.96 -15.27
C LYS A 22 -11.41 12.54 -15.45
N LYS A 23 -10.40 12.35 -16.30
CA LYS A 23 -9.78 11.04 -16.55
C LYS A 23 -9.11 10.47 -15.30
N TYR A 24 -8.49 11.31 -14.48
CA TYR A 24 -7.90 10.89 -13.21
C TYR A 24 -8.97 10.37 -12.26
N GLN A 25 -10.07 11.11 -12.09
CA GLN A 25 -11.17 10.70 -11.22
C GLN A 25 -11.78 9.37 -11.66
N GLU A 26 -11.94 9.15 -12.97
CA GLU A 26 -12.52 7.92 -13.50
C GLU A 26 -11.55 6.72 -13.49
N ARG A 27 -10.24 6.94 -13.68
CA ARG A 27 -9.29 5.86 -14.03
C ARG A 27 -8.18 5.62 -13.01
N VAL A 28 -7.92 6.57 -12.12
CA VAL A 28 -6.79 6.53 -11.19
C VAL A 28 -7.24 6.63 -9.74
N ALA A 29 -8.15 7.57 -9.43
CA ALA A 29 -8.60 7.82 -8.07
C ALA A 29 -9.15 6.58 -7.33
N PRO A 30 -9.91 5.66 -7.98
CA PRO A 30 -10.35 4.43 -7.30
C PRO A 30 -9.20 3.49 -6.91
N GLY A 31 -8.11 3.51 -7.69
CA GLY A 31 -6.88 2.77 -7.38
C GLY A 31 -5.99 3.46 -6.33
N ALA A 32 -6.33 4.67 -5.88
CA ALA A 32 -5.48 5.43 -4.95
C ALA A 32 -5.90 5.32 -3.47
N GLN A 33 -7.08 4.78 -3.16
CA GLN A 33 -7.66 4.82 -1.80
C GLN A 33 -6.75 4.16 -0.76
N VAL A 34 -6.22 2.98 -1.07
CA VAL A 34 -5.28 2.27 -0.18
C VAL A 34 -4.03 3.11 0.08
N ALA A 35 -3.44 3.71 -0.96
CA ALA A 35 -2.24 4.54 -0.80
C ALA A 35 -2.53 5.82 0.02
N THR A 36 -3.68 6.45 -0.17
CA THR A 36 -4.12 7.61 0.61
C THR A 36 -4.26 7.28 2.10
N LEU A 37 -4.73 6.07 2.43
CA LEU A 37 -5.06 5.68 3.81
C LEU A 37 -3.93 4.94 4.53
N ILE A 38 -2.99 4.32 3.81
CA ILE A 38 -1.88 3.53 4.38
C ILE A 38 -0.52 4.21 4.19
N GLY A 39 -0.34 5.02 3.14
CA GLY A 39 0.94 5.55 2.73
C GLY A 39 1.76 4.59 1.86
N ASN A 40 3.06 4.85 1.75
CA ASN A 40 3.96 4.10 0.86
C ASN A 40 4.29 2.71 1.42
N MET A 41 3.96 1.65 0.65
CA MET A 41 4.22 0.25 0.95
C MET A 41 5.38 -0.33 0.10
N TYR A 42 6.25 0.52 -0.45
CA TYR A 42 7.37 0.14 -1.31
C TYR A 42 6.91 -0.76 -2.47
N CYS A 43 7.49 -1.96 -2.62
CA CYS A 43 7.13 -2.91 -3.67
C CYS A 43 5.64 -3.30 -3.65
N GLY A 44 4.97 -3.16 -2.51
CA GLY A 44 3.54 -3.40 -2.37
C GLY A 44 2.65 -2.26 -2.88
N SER A 45 3.18 -1.04 -3.09
CA SER A 45 2.36 0.16 -3.36
C SER A 45 1.52 0.04 -4.63
N VAL A 46 2.12 -0.38 -5.74
CA VAL A 46 1.39 -0.48 -7.01
C VAL A 46 0.32 -1.58 -6.97
N TRP A 47 0.61 -2.68 -6.28
CA TRP A 47 -0.34 -3.78 -6.09
C TRP A 47 -1.44 -3.43 -5.10
N GLY A 48 -1.13 -2.63 -4.08
CA GLY A 48 -2.12 -1.98 -3.22
C GLY A 48 -3.08 -1.11 -4.03
N GLY A 49 -2.61 -0.48 -5.11
CA GLY A 49 -3.47 0.26 -6.02
C GLY A 49 -4.39 -0.63 -6.88
N VAL A 50 -3.89 -1.79 -7.33
CA VAL A 50 -4.74 -2.81 -7.98
C VAL A 50 -5.79 -3.34 -7.00
N ALA A 51 -5.39 -3.68 -5.77
CA ALA A 51 -6.29 -4.14 -4.72
C ALA A 51 -7.35 -3.07 -4.38
N SER A 52 -6.94 -1.80 -4.29
CA SER A 52 -7.85 -0.66 -4.14
C SER A 52 -8.88 -0.61 -5.26
N LEU A 53 -8.43 -0.69 -6.53
CA LEU A 53 -9.34 -0.67 -7.68
C LEU A 53 -10.38 -1.80 -7.60
N LEU A 54 -9.95 -3.02 -7.26
CA LEU A 54 -10.83 -4.19 -7.14
C LEU A 54 -11.81 -4.07 -5.97
N SER A 55 -11.47 -3.34 -4.92
CA SER A 55 -12.31 -3.20 -3.72
C SER A 55 -13.27 -2.00 -3.74
N TYR A 56 -13.01 -0.98 -4.56
CA TYR A 56 -13.80 0.26 -4.59
C TYR A 56 -14.57 0.49 -5.89
N VAL A 57 -14.42 -0.38 -6.89
CA VAL A 57 -15.17 -0.29 -8.15
C VAL A 57 -15.98 -1.56 -8.34
N ASP A 58 -17.25 -1.41 -8.70
CA ASP A 58 -18.15 -2.53 -8.96
C ASP A 58 -17.55 -3.51 -9.98
N ALA A 59 -17.57 -4.81 -9.65
CA ALA A 59 -16.99 -5.85 -10.49
C ALA A 59 -17.56 -5.85 -11.92
N ALA A 60 -18.85 -5.56 -12.08
CA ALA A 60 -19.50 -5.42 -13.38
C ALA A 60 -18.88 -4.30 -14.24
N THR A 61 -18.47 -3.19 -13.61
CA THR A 61 -17.80 -2.07 -14.29
C THR A 61 -16.38 -2.45 -14.74
N LEU A 62 -15.72 -3.33 -14.00
CA LEU A 62 -14.36 -3.80 -14.28
C LEU A 62 -14.29 -4.92 -15.31
N SER A 63 -15.36 -5.69 -15.49
CA SER A 63 -15.39 -6.85 -16.40
C SER A 63 -14.97 -6.47 -17.83
N GLY A 64 -14.00 -7.20 -18.37
CA GLY A 64 -13.45 -6.99 -19.72
C GLY A 64 -12.53 -5.78 -19.86
N LYS A 65 -12.34 -4.96 -18.82
CA LYS A 65 -11.47 -3.78 -18.86
C LYS A 65 -10.00 -4.18 -18.86
N ARG A 66 -9.16 -3.25 -19.34
CA ARG A 66 -7.70 -3.31 -19.23
C ARG A 66 -7.23 -2.34 -18.15
N VAL A 67 -6.42 -2.82 -17.24
CA VAL A 67 -5.79 -2.03 -16.17
C VAL A 67 -4.32 -1.85 -16.51
N GLY A 68 -3.88 -0.60 -16.65
CA GLY A 68 -2.46 -0.26 -16.79
C GLY A 68 -1.80 -0.19 -15.42
N VAL A 69 -0.61 -0.76 -15.29
CA VAL A 69 0.13 -0.83 -14.02
C VAL A 69 1.55 -0.35 -14.28
N PHE A 70 1.91 0.80 -13.72
CA PHE A 70 3.25 1.36 -13.81
C PHE A 70 3.99 1.12 -12.49
N SER A 71 5.02 0.28 -12.53
CA SER A 71 5.87 -0.05 -11.38
C SER A 71 7.22 0.63 -11.52
N TYR A 72 7.69 1.24 -10.42
CA TYR A 72 8.94 2.00 -10.38
C TYR A 72 9.73 1.68 -9.10
N GLY A 73 11.05 1.55 -9.23
CA GLY A 73 12.01 1.50 -8.13
C GLY A 73 13.20 2.41 -8.39
N SER A 74 13.63 3.17 -7.38
CA SER A 74 14.77 4.09 -7.46
C SER A 74 16.08 3.35 -7.72
N GLY A 75 16.94 3.91 -8.59
CA GLY A 75 18.21 3.30 -9.02
C GLY A 75 18.59 3.47 -10.50
N LEU A 76 17.78 3.17 -11.52
CA LEU A 76 16.34 2.96 -11.57
C LEU A 76 15.95 1.75 -12.42
N ALA A 77 14.83 1.12 -12.07
CA ALA A 77 14.16 0.11 -12.88
C ALA A 77 12.65 0.40 -12.89
N ALA A 78 12.05 0.35 -14.08
CA ALA A 78 10.62 0.61 -14.25
C ALA A 78 10.02 -0.28 -15.34
N SER A 79 8.77 -0.67 -15.14
CA SER A 79 7.98 -1.44 -16.11
C SER A 79 6.55 -0.93 -16.13
N PHE A 80 6.04 -0.68 -17.34
CA PHE A 80 4.62 -0.50 -17.58
C PHE A 80 4.04 -1.81 -18.12
N LEU A 81 3.13 -2.43 -17.38
CA LEU A 81 2.42 -3.65 -17.79
C LEU A 81 0.92 -3.42 -17.86
N SER A 82 0.20 -4.39 -18.43
CA SER A 82 -1.27 -4.34 -18.49
C SER A 82 -1.89 -5.65 -18.05
N LEU A 83 -2.99 -5.56 -17.30
CA LEU A 83 -3.82 -6.68 -16.89
C LEU A 83 -5.16 -6.60 -17.65
N ARG A 84 -5.75 -7.75 -18.01
CA ARG A 84 -7.12 -7.82 -18.52
C ARG A 84 -8.00 -8.49 -17.48
N ILE A 85 -9.07 -7.82 -17.06
CA ILE A 85 -10.03 -8.39 -16.13
C ILE A 85 -10.94 -9.35 -16.90
N ASN A 86 -10.87 -10.63 -16.54
CA ASN A 86 -11.64 -11.69 -17.16
C ASN A 86 -12.62 -12.26 -16.13
N GLY A 87 -13.92 -12.07 -16.37
CA GLY A 87 -14.98 -12.57 -15.49
C GLY A 87 -15.21 -11.71 -14.24
N ASP A 88 -15.91 -12.30 -13.28
CA ASP A 88 -16.30 -11.65 -12.04
C ASP A 88 -15.15 -11.64 -11.01
N VAL A 89 -14.83 -10.44 -10.51
CA VAL A 89 -13.79 -10.21 -9.49
C VAL A 89 -14.36 -10.00 -8.09
N SER A 90 -15.69 -10.08 -7.91
CA SER A 90 -16.35 -9.97 -6.61
C SER A 90 -15.79 -10.93 -5.55
N PRO A 91 -15.40 -12.19 -5.87
CA PRO A 91 -14.75 -13.05 -4.89
C PRO A 91 -13.42 -12.50 -4.37
N ILE A 92 -12.64 -11.83 -5.23
CA ILE A 92 -11.37 -11.19 -4.84
C ILE A 92 -11.65 -9.99 -3.94
N ALA A 93 -12.60 -9.13 -4.33
CA ALA A 93 -13.00 -7.98 -3.54
C ALA A 93 -13.47 -8.39 -2.14
N LYS A 94 -14.29 -9.45 -2.05
CA LYS A 94 -14.77 -10.04 -0.79
C LYS A 94 -13.64 -10.63 0.05
N ALA A 95 -12.67 -11.31 -0.57
CA ALA A 95 -11.53 -11.89 0.16
C ALA A 95 -10.56 -10.81 0.67
N LEU A 96 -10.40 -9.72 -0.09
CA LEU A 96 -9.56 -8.59 0.29
C LEU A 96 -10.16 -7.79 1.45
N ASP A 97 -11.47 -7.55 1.40
CA ASP A 97 -12.28 -6.84 2.40
C ASP A 97 -11.64 -5.50 2.85
N ILE A 98 -11.04 -4.78 1.89
CA ILE A 98 -10.20 -3.60 2.16
C ILE A 98 -10.96 -2.51 2.93
N PRO A 99 -12.19 -2.10 2.54
CA PRO A 99 -12.90 -1.05 3.27
C PRO A 99 -13.08 -1.40 4.75
N ALA A 100 -13.58 -2.59 5.08
CA ALA A 100 -13.79 -3.00 6.46
C ALA A 100 -12.47 -3.13 7.24
N ARG A 101 -11.42 -3.67 6.61
CA ARG A 101 -10.08 -3.76 7.23
C ARG A 101 -9.45 -2.40 7.51
N LEU A 102 -9.70 -1.41 6.64
CA LEU A 102 -9.21 -0.04 6.85
C LEU A 102 -9.97 0.67 7.97
N GLU A 103 -11.28 0.45 8.08
CA GLU A 103 -12.11 0.99 9.17
C GLU A 103 -11.81 0.34 10.52
N ALA A 104 -11.46 -0.96 10.54
CA ALA A 104 -11.12 -1.68 11.77
C ALA A 104 -9.75 -1.28 12.39
N ARG A 105 -9.01 -0.36 11.75
CA ARG A 105 -7.71 0.09 12.26
C ARG A 105 -7.88 0.96 13.49
N ARG A 106 -6.84 0.94 14.34
CA ARG A 106 -6.74 1.81 15.50
C ARG A 106 -6.03 3.10 15.14
N LYS A 107 -6.71 4.24 15.30
CA LYS A 107 -6.08 5.56 15.21
C LYS A 107 -5.20 5.80 16.45
N LEU A 108 -3.99 6.31 16.22
CA LEU A 108 -3.05 6.69 17.27
C LEU A 108 -2.82 8.20 17.25
N ALA A 109 -2.46 8.76 18.41
CA ALA A 109 -1.91 10.09 18.50
C ALA A 109 -0.47 10.11 17.92
N PRO A 110 0.00 11.24 17.37
CA PRO A 110 1.35 11.34 16.79
C PRO A 110 2.47 10.88 17.73
N GLU A 111 2.38 11.20 19.02
CA GLU A 111 3.39 10.87 20.03
C GLU A 111 3.52 9.34 20.21
N ALA A 112 2.39 8.63 20.12
CA ALA A 112 2.39 7.17 20.15
C ALA A 112 3.01 6.57 18.89
N TYR A 113 2.87 7.23 17.73
CA TYR A 113 3.57 6.80 16.50
C TYR A 113 5.08 7.00 16.62
N GLU A 114 5.53 8.14 17.14
CA GLU A 114 6.95 8.43 17.38
C GLU A 114 7.59 7.40 18.32
N ALA A 115 6.92 7.08 19.42
CA ALA A 115 7.38 6.03 20.34
C ALA A 115 7.54 4.66 19.63
N MET A 116 6.66 4.33 18.68
CA MET A 116 6.78 3.09 17.89
C MET A 116 7.93 3.14 16.89
N CYS A 117 8.20 4.31 16.30
CA CYS A 117 9.39 4.54 15.47
C CYS A 117 10.68 4.34 16.29
N ASP A 118 10.73 4.85 17.51
CA ASP A 118 11.87 4.68 18.41
C ASP A 118 12.06 3.21 18.82
N LEU A 119 10.98 2.49 19.11
CA LEU A 119 11.03 1.04 19.36
C LEU A 119 11.63 0.29 18.16
N ARG A 120 11.24 0.67 16.93
CA ARG A 120 11.82 0.08 15.72
C ARG A 120 13.30 0.41 15.57
N HIS A 121 13.71 1.65 15.86
CA HIS A 121 15.11 2.07 15.82
C HIS A 121 15.96 1.25 16.80
N GLN A 122 15.51 1.11 18.05
CA GLN A 122 16.17 0.32 19.08
C GLN A 122 16.26 -1.16 18.72
N ALA A 123 15.24 -1.73 18.07
CA ALA A 123 15.21 -3.14 17.67
C ALA A 123 16.11 -3.46 16.46
N HIS A 124 16.50 -2.45 15.68
CA HIS A 124 17.24 -2.68 14.45
C HIS A 124 18.63 -3.28 14.74
N LEU A 125 18.96 -4.36 14.01
CA LEU A 125 20.22 -5.10 14.13
C LEU A 125 20.53 -5.65 15.52
N GLN A 126 19.53 -5.81 16.38
CA GLN A 126 19.70 -6.45 17.68
C GLN A 126 19.62 -7.98 17.57
N LYS A 127 20.46 -8.64 18.36
CA LYS A 127 20.35 -10.05 18.75
C LYS A 127 19.93 -10.13 20.21
N ASP A 128 19.54 -11.32 20.68
CA ASP A 128 19.03 -11.51 22.05
C ASP A 128 17.89 -10.54 22.39
N TYR A 129 17.00 -10.32 21.42
CA TYR A 129 15.96 -9.30 21.47
C TYR A 129 14.56 -9.92 21.51
N LYS A 130 13.78 -9.51 22.51
CA LYS A 130 12.35 -9.79 22.60
C LYS A 130 11.55 -8.53 22.25
N PRO A 131 10.67 -8.56 21.23
CA PRO A 131 9.83 -7.42 20.88
C PRO A 131 8.98 -6.94 22.06
N LYS A 132 8.89 -5.61 22.22
CA LYS A 132 8.18 -4.94 23.32
C LYS A 132 6.76 -4.47 22.97
N GLY A 133 6.34 -4.65 21.72
CA GLY A 133 4.99 -4.26 21.28
C GLY A 133 3.93 -5.17 21.91
N ASP A 134 2.72 -4.64 22.10
CA ASP A 134 1.59 -5.36 22.68
C ASP A 134 0.87 -6.23 21.62
N PRO A 135 0.96 -7.58 21.70
CA PRO A 135 0.29 -8.48 20.75
C PRO A 135 -1.23 -8.47 20.89
N SER A 136 -1.81 -7.89 21.94
CA SER A 136 -3.27 -7.73 22.04
C SER A 136 -3.83 -6.81 20.95
N THR A 137 -2.98 -5.95 20.39
CA THR A 137 -3.38 -4.92 19.42
C THR A 137 -3.36 -5.39 17.95
N ILE A 138 -2.91 -6.61 17.68
CA ILE A 138 -2.92 -7.22 16.34
C ILE A 138 -4.13 -8.14 16.17
N VAL A 139 -4.63 -8.24 14.93
CA VAL A 139 -5.80 -9.05 14.59
C VAL A 139 -5.47 -10.54 14.73
N SER A 140 -6.44 -11.35 15.19
CA SER A 140 -6.33 -12.82 15.22
C SER A 140 -5.91 -13.39 13.86
N GLY A 141 -5.10 -14.43 13.88
CA GLY A 141 -4.47 -15.04 12.70
C GLY A 141 -3.23 -14.30 12.18
N THR A 142 -2.87 -13.15 12.74
CA THR A 142 -1.66 -12.41 12.32
C THR A 142 -0.39 -13.07 12.88
N TYR A 143 0.59 -13.32 12.01
CA TYR A 143 1.93 -13.71 12.43
C TYR A 143 2.67 -12.52 13.05
N TYR A 144 3.37 -12.75 14.15
CA TYR A 144 4.20 -11.73 14.80
C TYR A 144 5.54 -12.32 15.26
N LEU A 145 6.54 -11.45 15.37
CA LEU A 145 7.87 -11.82 15.86
C LEU A 145 7.82 -12.01 17.37
N GLU A 146 8.26 -13.16 17.85
CA GLU A 146 8.28 -13.50 19.27
C GLU A 146 9.67 -13.31 19.88
N ASN A 147 10.73 -13.69 19.16
CA ASN A 147 12.10 -13.64 19.66
C ASN A 147 13.14 -13.54 18.54
N VAL A 148 14.28 -12.93 18.84
CA VAL A 148 15.53 -13.00 18.07
C VAL A 148 16.63 -13.50 18.99
N ASN A 149 17.26 -14.64 18.71
CA ASN A 149 18.33 -15.18 19.56
C ASN A 149 19.72 -14.58 19.26
N ASP A 150 20.74 -15.06 19.97
CA ASP A 150 22.15 -14.68 19.86
C ASP A 150 22.75 -14.87 18.46
N LYS A 151 22.14 -15.74 17.65
CA LYS A 151 22.51 -16.05 16.25
C LYS A 151 21.63 -15.34 15.22
N PHE A 152 20.85 -14.34 15.63
CA PHE A 152 19.88 -13.61 14.79
C PHE A 152 18.75 -14.47 14.22
N GLN A 153 18.54 -15.68 14.73
CA GLN A 153 17.43 -16.53 14.29
C GLN A 153 16.13 -15.98 14.89
N ARG A 154 15.07 -15.97 14.07
CA ARG A 154 13.78 -15.36 14.41
C ARG A 154 12.73 -16.43 14.65
N THR A 155 12.05 -16.34 15.79
CA THR A 155 10.89 -17.18 16.12
C THR A 155 9.61 -16.36 15.93
N TYR A 156 8.61 -16.97 15.30
CA TYR A 156 7.33 -16.33 15.02
C TYR A 156 6.19 -17.14 15.64
N SER A 157 5.18 -16.42 16.12
CA SER A 157 3.94 -16.98 16.67
C SER A 157 2.74 -16.40 15.91
N VAL A 158 1.59 -17.07 16.01
CA VAL A 158 0.33 -16.60 15.42
C VAL A 158 -0.56 -16.08 16.54
N LYS A 159 -1.17 -14.90 16.35
CA LYS A 159 -2.13 -14.35 17.31
C LYS A 159 -3.39 -15.23 17.32
N ALA A 160 -3.70 -15.81 18.48
CA ALA A 160 -4.97 -16.48 18.72
C ALA A 160 -6.15 -15.49 18.63
#